data_AF-A0A1H1BM87-F1
#
_entry.id   AF-A0A1H1BM87-F1
#
_cell.length_a   1.000
_cell.length_b   1.000
_cell.length_c   1.000
_cell.angle_alpha   90.00
_cell.angle_beta   90.00
_cell.angle_gamma   90.00
#
_symmetry.space_group_name_H-M   'P 1'
#
loop_
_entity.id
_entity.type
_entity.pdbx_description
1 polymer ?
#
loop_
_entity_poly.entity_id
_entity_poly.type
_entity_poly.pdbx_seq_one_letter_code
_entity_poly.pdbx_strand_id
1 'polypeptide(L)'
;MTGNRLFLDLVDDAGLFEPVSLPMSDALARHAADLETGSPILTHRFLCPTSRLDELRRHNPGPLRLGLVVDTVGEPDIRGLTVDHIEAPLPPTHVPAQRGAPEAAPPSAAGATLTARRVVPWAPPSAKVFVEMPADGAVRLGPGVGLQIRCGGPEPEDFPTPHRLGTIIRHCVRDGVPFKPVGGLHHAVRHPDPSFGVYRHGFLNVLLAVCAALTERDPVRVLETCDPDELVPMARAIPADVAERARRLFVSYGSCVTGPPLDDLADLGLIDTAPRAGTGAGA
;
A
#
# COMPACT_ATOMS: atom_id res chain seq x y z
N MET A 1 -25.98 -10.17 6.59
CA MET A 1 -24.69 -10.86 6.48
C MET A 1 -23.62 -9.87 6.90
N THR A 2 -22.95 -10.11 8.02
CA THR A 2 -21.88 -9.26 8.54
C THR A 2 -20.69 -9.43 7.60
N GLY A 3 -20.59 -8.58 6.58
CA GLY A 3 -19.54 -8.67 5.57
C GLY A 3 -18.16 -8.71 6.23
N ASN A 4 -17.26 -9.53 5.68
CA ASN A 4 -15.91 -9.71 6.20
C ASN A 4 -15.18 -8.35 6.18
N ARG A 5 -15.00 -7.74 7.36
CA ARG A 5 -14.36 -6.41 7.51
C ARG A 5 -12.90 -6.37 7.07
N LEU A 6 -12.32 -7.55 6.80
CA LEU A 6 -10.93 -7.72 6.41
C LEU A 6 -10.58 -6.96 5.13
N PHE A 7 -11.51 -6.81 4.18
CA PHE A 7 -11.22 -6.17 2.88
C PHE A 7 -11.68 -4.72 2.78
N LEU A 8 -12.28 -4.16 3.84
CA LEU A 8 -12.75 -2.78 3.82
C LEU A 8 -11.59 -1.78 3.77
N ASP A 9 -11.76 -0.72 2.97
CA ASP A 9 -10.81 0.39 2.80
C ASP A 9 -9.37 -0.12 2.57
N LEU A 10 -9.21 -1.09 1.67
CA LEU A 10 -7.97 -1.83 1.48
C LEU A 10 -7.05 -1.23 0.41
N VAL A 11 -7.63 -0.81 -0.72
CA VAL A 11 -6.87 -0.41 -1.91
C VAL A 11 -6.93 1.10 -2.09
N ASP A 12 -5.78 1.76 -2.04
CA ASP A 12 -5.62 3.15 -2.46
C ASP A 12 -5.44 3.24 -3.98
N ASP A 13 -5.92 4.35 -4.54
CA ASP A 13 -5.75 4.66 -5.94
C ASP A 13 -4.34 5.23 -6.19
N ALA A 14 -3.47 4.42 -6.77
CA ALA A 14 -2.10 4.78 -7.12
C ALA A 14 -1.90 5.00 -8.62
N GLY A 15 -2.91 5.52 -9.33
CA GLY A 15 -2.88 5.66 -10.80
C GLY A 15 -1.72 6.43 -11.38
N LEU A 16 -1.20 7.41 -10.64
CA LEU A 16 -0.07 8.24 -11.08
C LEU A 16 1.29 7.51 -11.01
N PHE A 17 1.35 6.33 -10.37
CA PHE A 17 2.57 5.59 -10.13
C PHE A 17 2.77 4.45 -11.14
N GLU A 18 4.02 4.06 -11.32
CA GLU A 18 4.40 2.92 -12.15
C GLU A 18 3.74 1.61 -11.68
N PRO A 19 3.53 0.65 -12.60
CA PRO A 19 3.93 0.66 -14.02
C PRO A 19 2.98 1.42 -14.95
N VAL A 20 1.79 1.83 -14.50
CA VAL A 20 0.80 2.47 -15.38
C VAL A 20 1.13 3.95 -15.61
N SER A 21 1.41 4.68 -14.53
CA SER A 21 1.74 6.11 -14.53
C SER A 21 0.80 6.96 -15.41
N LEU A 22 -0.49 6.96 -15.06
CA LEU A 22 -1.52 7.72 -15.78
C LEU A 22 -1.21 9.23 -15.79
N PRO A 23 -1.56 9.94 -16.88
CA PRO A 23 -1.72 11.38 -16.85
C PRO A 23 -2.67 11.82 -15.73
N MET A 24 -2.49 13.02 -15.17
CA MET A 24 -3.31 13.49 -14.04
C MET A 24 -4.81 13.50 -14.37
N SER A 25 -5.18 13.92 -15.58
CA SER A 25 -6.57 13.91 -16.06
C SER A 25 -7.19 12.52 -16.00
N ASP A 26 -6.45 11.51 -16.46
CA ASP A 26 -6.96 10.15 -16.62
C ASP A 26 -7.02 9.44 -15.26
N ALA A 27 -6.05 9.71 -14.39
CA ALA A 27 -6.07 9.24 -13.01
C ALA A 27 -7.27 9.83 -12.25
N LEU A 28 -7.54 11.13 -12.38
CA LEU A 28 -8.70 11.78 -11.76
C LEU A 28 -10.02 11.27 -12.33
N ALA A 29 -10.10 11.03 -13.65
CA ALA A 29 -11.29 10.46 -14.28
C ALA A 29 -11.58 9.04 -13.77
N ARG A 30 -10.55 8.19 -13.67
CA ARG A 30 -10.70 6.86 -13.05
C ARG A 30 -11.12 6.97 -11.59
N HIS A 31 -10.49 7.85 -10.83
CA HIS A 31 -10.83 8.07 -9.42
C HIS A 31 -12.29 8.46 -9.22
N ALA A 32 -12.81 9.35 -10.07
CA ALA A 32 -14.22 9.74 -10.07
C ALA A 32 -15.16 8.57 -10.37
N ALA A 33 -14.83 7.73 -11.37
CA ALA A 33 -15.59 6.53 -11.68
C ALA A 33 -15.58 5.50 -10.53
N ASP A 34 -14.45 5.36 -9.84
CA ASP A 34 -14.32 4.51 -8.66
C ASP A 34 -15.20 5.03 -7.50
N LEU A 35 -15.24 6.35 -7.28
CA LEU A 35 -16.13 6.99 -6.31
C LEU A 35 -17.61 6.77 -6.64
N GLU A 36 -17.99 6.86 -7.90
CA GLU A 36 -19.37 6.60 -8.36
C GLU A 36 -19.77 5.13 -8.15
N THR A 37 -18.84 4.20 -8.37
CA THR A 37 -19.05 2.77 -8.15
C THR A 37 -19.18 2.45 -6.65
N GLY A 38 -18.47 3.20 -5.79
CA GLY A 38 -18.62 3.12 -4.33
C GLY A 38 -18.22 1.78 -3.72
N SER A 39 -17.25 1.08 -4.31
CA SER A 39 -16.78 -0.21 -3.79
C SER A 39 -16.18 -0.04 -2.40
N PRO A 40 -16.69 -0.77 -1.38
CA PRO A 40 -16.21 -0.62 0.01
C PRO A 40 -14.79 -1.17 0.23
N ILE A 41 -14.20 -1.78 -0.79
CA ILE A 41 -12.83 -2.31 -0.77
C ILE A 41 -11.82 -1.22 -1.11
N LEU A 42 -12.24 -0.22 -1.89
CA LEU A 42 -11.41 0.94 -2.19
C LEU A 42 -11.43 1.90 -1.00
N THR A 43 -10.29 2.52 -0.71
CA THR A 43 -10.23 3.58 0.32
C THR A 43 -10.83 4.89 -0.17
N HIS A 44 -11.01 5.01 -1.49
CA HIS A 44 -11.33 6.25 -2.19
C HIS A 44 -10.36 7.38 -1.87
N ARG A 45 -9.09 7.02 -1.65
CA ARG A 45 -7.98 7.95 -1.50
C ARG A 45 -7.14 7.96 -2.75
N PHE A 46 -6.87 9.15 -3.27
CA PHE A 46 -6.02 9.37 -4.42
C PHE A 46 -4.58 9.60 -3.98
N LEU A 47 -3.66 8.72 -4.38
CA LEU A 47 -2.24 8.87 -4.11
C LEU A 47 -1.63 9.88 -5.09
N CYS A 48 -0.95 10.90 -4.56
CA CYS A 48 -0.30 11.94 -5.35
C CYS A 48 1.14 12.13 -4.88
N PRO A 49 2.13 12.13 -5.80
CA PRO A 49 3.48 12.57 -5.44
C PRO A 49 3.48 14.06 -5.09
N THR A 50 4.29 14.43 -4.11
CA THR A 50 4.42 15.84 -3.66
C THR A 50 4.82 16.79 -4.78
N SER A 51 5.61 16.32 -5.75
CA SER A 51 6.07 17.09 -6.92
C SER A 51 4.96 17.47 -7.90
N ARG A 52 3.81 16.78 -7.86
CA ARG A 52 2.69 17.00 -8.80
C ARG A 52 1.49 17.70 -8.17
N LEU A 53 1.61 18.23 -6.96
CA LEU A 53 0.52 18.94 -6.30
C LEU A 53 0.05 20.18 -7.07
N ASP A 54 0.94 20.90 -7.73
CA ASP A 54 0.56 22.07 -8.54
C ASP A 54 -0.15 21.67 -9.83
N GLU A 55 0.19 20.52 -10.40
CA GLU A 55 -0.57 19.94 -11.51
C GLU A 55 -1.97 19.53 -11.06
N LEU A 56 -2.08 18.80 -9.95
CA LEU A 56 -3.35 18.40 -9.35
C LEU A 56 -4.27 19.62 -9.14
N ARG A 57 -3.73 20.72 -8.59
CA ARG A 57 -4.48 21.98 -8.39
C ARG A 57 -5.02 22.58 -9.69
N ARG A 58 -4.25 22.55 -10.77
CA ARG A 58 -4.67 23.08 -12.08
C ARG A 58 -5.87 22.32 -12.65
N HIS A 59 -6.04 21.05 -12.30
CA HIS A 59 -7.22 20.26 -12.68
C HIS A 59 -8.47 20.54 -11.84
N ASN A 60 -8.34 21.28 -10.72
CA ASN A 60 -9.44 21.64 -9.83
C ASN A 60 -10.38 20.44 -9.49
N PRO A 61 -9.87 19.37 -8.87
CA PRO A 61 -10.58 18.10 -8.71
C PRO A 61 -11.76 18.14 -7.73
N GLY A 62 -12.04 19.29 -7.10
CA GLY A 62 -13.00 19.39 -6.01
C GLY A 62 -12.48 18.73 -4.71
N PRO A 63 -13.38 18.35 -3.79
CA PRO A 63 -13.00 17.65 -2.56
C PRO A 63 -12.38 16.29 -2.87
N LEU A 64 -11.14 16.09 -2.42
CA LEU A 64 -10.37 14.88 -2.68
C LEU A 64 -9.61 14.46 -1.42
N ARG A 65 -9.75 13.18 -1.03
CA ARG A 65 -8.92 12.58 0.02
C ARG A 65 -7.60 12.15 -0.56
N LEU A 66 -6.50 12.67 -0.02
CA LEU A 66 -5.16 12.45 -0.54
C LEU A 66 -4.32 11.55 0.33
N GLY A 67 -3.56 10.69 -0.33
CA GLY A 67 -2.34 10.12 0.18
C GLY A 67 -1.15 10.77 -0.50
N LEU A 68 -0.24 11.37 0.25
CA LEU A 68 0.93 12.02 -0.36
C LEU A 68 2.11 11.06 -0.38
N VAL A 69 2.77 10.89 -1.52
CA VAL A 69 4.06 10.21 -1.62
C VAL A 69 5.15 11.26 -1.73
N VAL A 70 6.06 11.30 -0.75
CA VAL A 70 7.11 12.33 -0.66
C VAL A 70 8.22 12.02 -1.66
N ASP A 71 8.32 12.82 -2.70
CA ASP A 71 9.34 12.77 -3.74
C ASP A 71 10.07 14.11 -3.95
N THR A 72 9.74 15.13 -3.16
CA THR A 72 10.42 16.44 -3.15
C THR A 72 11.22 16.69 -1.88
N VAL A 73 12.22 17.55 -1.98
CA VAL A 73 12.93 18.10 -0.82
C VAL A 73 12.16 19.32 -0.30
N GLY A 74 11.78 19.31 0.97
CA GLY A 74 11.11 20.43 1.63
C GLY A 74 9.67 20.13 2.02
N GLU A 75 9.02 21.13 2.62
CA GLU A 75 7.61 21.07 3.00
C GLU A 75 6.74 21.37 1.76
N PRO A 76 5.84 20.46 1.35
CA PRO A 76 4.91 20.72 0.26
C PRO A 76 3.83 21.72 0.68
N ASP A 77 3.37 22.56 -0.24
CA ASP A 77 2.15 23.34 0.01
C ASP A 77 0.94 22.38 -0.01
N ILE A 78 0.35 22.13 1.16
CA ILE A 78 -0.83 21.28 1.33
C ILE A 78 -2.09 22.08 1.71
N ARG A 79 -2.04 23.42 1.64
CA ARG A 79 -3.17 24.27 2.01
C ARG A 79 -4.40 23.94 1.16
N GLY A 80 -5.54 23.79 1.84
CA GLY A 80 -6.82 23.46 1.21
C GLY A 80 -6.97 22.00 0.78
N LEU A 81 -6.00 21.13 1.05
CA LEU A 81 -6.05 19.71 0.71
C LEU A 81 -6.45 18.86 1.93
N THR A 82 -7.22 17.80 1.71
CA THR A 82 -7.52 16.80 2.74
C THR A 82 -6.52 15.65 2.65
N VAL A 83 -5.45 15.72 3.44
CA VAL A 83 -4.41 14.68 3.46
C VAL A 83 -4.68 13.69 4.60
N ASP A 84 -4.91 12.42 4.25
CA ASP A 84 -5.17 11.33 5.19
C ASP A 84 -3.90 10.58 5.60
N HIS A 85 -2.95 10.44 4.68
CA HIS A 85 -1.66 9.83 4.98
C HIS A 85 -0.53 10.41 4.15
N ILE A 86 0.69 10.19 4.61
CA ILE A 86 1.92 10.55 3.95
C ILE A 86 2.82 9.31 3.93
N GLU A 87 3.27 8.93 2.74
CA GLU A 87 4.26 7.89 2.46
C GLU A 87 5.59 8.57 2.17
N ALA A 88 6.60 8.26 2.97
CA ALA A 88 7.91 8.87 2.92
C ALA A 88 8.96 7.80 2.56
N PRO A 89 9.20 7.56 1.26
CA PRO A 89 10.24 6.65 0.81
C PRO A 89 11.61 7.11 1.29
N LEU A 90 12.51 6.15 1.50
CA LEU A 90 13.91 6.44 1.76
C LEU A 90 14.60 6.75 0.43
N PRO A 91 15.61 7.64 0.41
CA PRO A 91 16.39 7.89 -0.78
C PRO A 91 16.95 6.56 -1.34
N PRO A 92 16.89 6.32 -2.66
CA PRO A 92 17.44 5.11 -3.24
C PRO A 92 18.95 5.00 -3.00
N THR A 93 19.44 3.78 -2.78
CA THR A 93 20.86 3.45 -2.63
C THR A 93 21.68 3.73 -3.88
N HIS A 94 21.03 3.72 -5.05
CA HIS A 94 21.65 3.85 -6.36
C HIS A 94 21.20 5.12 -7.07
N VAL A 95 21.41 6.29 -6.45
CA VAL A 95 21.51 7.51 -7.25
C VAL A 95 22.90 7.48 -7.87
N PRO A 96 23.07 7.42 -9.21
CA PRO A 96 24.39 7.59 -9.81
C PRO A 96 24.95 8.89 -9.25
N ALA A 97 26.13 8.84 -8.64
CA ALA A 97 26.77 10.03 -8.09
C ALA A 97 26.77 11.11 -9.17
N GLN A 98 25.90 12.11 -9.03
CA GLN A 98 26.11 13.35 -9.75
C GLN A 98 27.49 13.84 -9.32
N ARG A 99 28.38 14.14 -10.27
CA ARG A 99 29.76 14.55 -9.93
C ARG A 99 29.72 15.66 -8.87
N GLY A 100 30.15 15.34 -7.65
CA GLY A 100 30.17 16.26 -6.50
C GLY A 100 29.06 16.08 -5.45
N ALA A 101 28.08 15.20 -5.66
CA ALA A 101 27.11 14.83 -4.63
C ALA A 101 27.70 13.73 -3.72
N PRO A 102 27.57 13.85 -2.39
CA PRO A 102 27.96 12.76 -1.49
C PRO A 102 27.16 11.50 -1.84
N GLU A 103 27.84 10.35 -1.82
CA GLU A 103 27.22 9.04 -1.98
C GLU A 103 26.03 8.92 -1.02
N ALA A 104 24.86 8.54 -1.53
CA ALA A 104 23.67 8.38 -0.70
C ALA A 104 23.97 7.32 0.36
N ALA A 105 23.98 7.71 1.63
CA ALA A 105 24.16 6.77 2.72
C ALA A 105 23.08 5.68 2.61
N PRO A 106 23.41 4.40 2.84
CA PRO A 106 22.45 3.32 2.70
C PRO A 106 21.24 3.55 3.62
N PRO A 107 20.04 3.10 3.19
CA PRO A 107 18.82 3.20 3.98
C PRO A 107 19.05 2.48 5.31
N SER A 108 19.11 3.30 6.37
CA SER A 108 19.46 2.89 7.73
C SER A 108 18.42 3.36 8.72
N ALA A 109 18.40 2.78 9.91
CA ALA A 109 17.56 3.26 11.01
C ALA A 109 17.72 4.78 11.28
N ALA A 110 18.94 5.31 11.12
CA ALA A 110 19.22 6.74 11.24
C ALA A 110 18.56 7.55 10.10
N GLY A 111 18.65 7.07 8.85
CA GLY A 111 18.00 7.68 7.69
C GLY A 111 16.47 7.71 7.81
N ALA A 112 15.87 6.62 8.28
CA ALA A 112 14.43 6.55 8.56
C ALA A 112 14.02 7.51 9.68
N THR A 113 14.82 7.61 10.74
CA THR A 113 14.57 8.56 11.85
C THR A 113 14.66 10.01 11.37
N LEU A 114 15.65 10.34 10.53
CA LEU A 114 15.78 11.68 9.95
C LEU A 114 14.61 12.00 9.01
N THR A 115 14.17 11.03 8.22
CA THR A 115 13.00 11.16 7.33
C THR A 115 11.73 11.44 8.13
N ALA A 116 11.47 10.68 9.20
CA ALA A 116 10.36 10.92 10.10
C ALA A 116 10.41 12.35 10.70
N ARG A 117 11.58 12.78 11.19
CA ARG A 117 11.78 14.13 11.75
C ARG A 117 11.54 15.25 10.74
N ARG A 118 11.76 14.98 9.45
CA ARG A 118 11.50 15.95 8.37
C ARG A 118 10.03 16.01 7.99
N VAL A 119 9.32 14.88 8.02
CA VAL A 119 7.95 14.75 7.50
C VAL A 119 6.89 15.06 8.56
N VAL A 120 7.06 14.56 9.78
CA VAL A 120 6.08 14.72 10.87
C VAL A 120 5.73 16.19 11.18
N PRO A 121 6.66 17.17 11.18
CA PRO A 121 6.34 18.54 11.57
C PRO A 121 5.31 19.25 10.68
N TRP A 122 5.23 18.92 9.40
CA TRP A 122 4.28 19.53 8.47
C TRP A 122 3.08 18.62 8.13
N ALA A 123 3.09 17.38 8.61
CA ALA A 123 1.95 16.48 8.47
C ALA A 123 0.72 17.05 9.22
N PRO A 124 -0.48 17.06 8.63
CA PRO A 124 -1.68 17.40 9.37
C PRO A 124 -1.87 16.47 10.59
N PRO A 125 -2.39 16.96 11.74
CA PRO A 125 -2.54 16.12 12.94
C PRO A 125 -3.38 14.86 12.74
N SER A 126 -4.30 14.86 11.78
CA SER A 126 -5.14 13.72 11.42
C SER A 126 -4.47 12.74 10.45
N ALA A 127 -3.37 13.12 9.82
CA ALA A 127 -2.70 12.32 8.81
C ALA A 127 -1.82 11.24 9.45
N LYS A 128 -1.86 10.03 8.89
CA LYS A 128 -0.92 8.96 9.27
C LYS A 128 0.37 9.09 8.47
N VAL A 129 1.52 9.06 9.13
CA VAL A 129 2.83 9.10 8.45
C VAL A 129 3.42 7.70 8.39
N PHE A 130 3.81 7.25 7.21
CA PHE A 130 4.53 6.00 6.97
C PHE A 130 5.90 6.31 6.39
N VAL A 131 6.95 5.83 7.03
CA VAL A 131 8.32 6.00 6.55
C VAL A 131 8.85 4.65 6.08
N GLU A 132 9.52 4.63 4.94
CA GLU A 132 10.04 3.39 4.38
C GLU A 132 11.04 2.73 5.33
N MET A 133 10.85 1.41 5.47
CA MET A 133 11.68 0.57 6.32
C MET A 133 13.10 0.52 5.74
N PRO A 134 14.13 0.76 6.56
CA PRO A 134 15.50 0.62 6.11
C PRO A 134 15.88 -0.85 5.86
N ALA A 135 16.92 -1.05 5.07
CA ALA A 135 17.33 -2.39 4.68
C ALA A 135 17.93 -3.19 5.84
N ASP A 136 18.51 -2.49 6.82
CA ASP A 136 19.23 -3.02 7.99
C ASP A 136 18.32 -3.60 9.08
N GLY A 137 16.99 -3.41 9.00
CA GLY A 137 16.02 -4.12 9.81
C GLY A 137 14.92 -3.24 10.39
N ALA A 138 14.14 -3.85 11.28
CA ALA A 138 12.96 -3.20 11.82
C ALA A 138 13.30 -2.06 12.81
N VAL A 139 12.71 -0.88 12.59
CA VAL A 139 12.97 0.33 13.38
C VAL A 139 11.66 0.91 13.94
N ARG A 140 11.74 1.50 15.14
CA ARG A 140 10.64 2.28 15.72
C ARG A 140 10.94 3.77 15.60
N LEU A 141 10.11 4.49 14.86
CA LEU A 141 10.37 5.88 14.45
C LEU A 141 9.70 6.95 15.34
N GLY A 142 9.06 6.51 16.43
CA GLY A 142 8.34 7.36 17.37
C GLY A 142 6.83 7.10 17.37
N PRO A 143 6.08 7.76 18.27
CA PRO A 143 4.63 7.64 18.33
C PRO A 143 3.99 8.20 17.06
N GLY A 144 2.97 7.52 16.55
CA GLY A 144 2.18 7.98 15.39
C GLY A 144 2.83 7.77 14.02
N VAL A 145 4.06 7.24 13.95
CA VAL A 145 4.74 6.93 12.69
C VAL A 145 4.66 5.42 12.42
N GLY A 146 4.06 5.07 11.28
CA GLY A 146 4.02 3.71 10.74
C GLY A 146 5.16 3.42 9.78
N LEU A 147 5.17 2.19 9.27
CA LEU A 147 6.21 1.68 8.37
C LEU A 147 5.68 1.53 6.95
N GLN A 148 6.45 1.99 5.97
CA GLN A 148 6.23 1.66 4.57
C GLN A 148 7.15 0.49 4.20
N ILE A 149 6.60 -0.57 3.60
CA ILE A 149 7.34 -1.81 3.31
C ILE A 149 7.34 -2.04 1.80
N ARG A 150 8.50 -1.96 1.16
CA ARG A 150 8.65 -2.28 -0.25
C ARG A 150 8.38 -3.77 -0.49
N CYS A 151 7.46 -4.05 -1.42
CA CYS A 151 7.05 -5.40 -1.83
C CYS A 151 7.21 -5.63 -3.35
N GLY A 152 7.72 -4.64 -4.07
CA GLY A 152 8.12 -4.74 -5.48
C GLY A 152 8.71 -3.43 -5.97
N GLY A 153 9.38 -3.49 -7.13
CA GLY A 153 10.08 -2.38 -7.75
C GLY A 153 10.80 -2.82 -9.03
N PRO A 154 11.69 -1.98 -9.58
CA PRO A 154 12.41 -2.26 -10.82
C PRO A 154 13.52 -3.32 -10.67
N GLU A 155 13.91 -3.71 -9.46
CA GLU A 155 14.99 -4.68 -9.24
C GLU A 155 14.49 -5.92 -8.47
N PRO A 156 15.09 -7.11 -8.67
CA PRO A 156 14.73 -8.32 -7.91
C PRO A 156 14.81 -8.14 -6.39
N GLU A 157 15.72 -7.31 -5.89
CA GLU A 157 15.91 -7.03 -4.46
C GLU A 157 14.74 -6.25 -3.83
N ASP A 158 13.90 -5.60 -4.67
CA ASP A 158 12.69 -4.90 -4.23
C ASP A 158 11.57 -5.86 -3.82
N PHE A 159 11.72 -7.16 -4.11
CA PHE A 159 10.77 -8.21 -3.76
C PHE A 159 11.28 -8.96 -2.52
N PRO A 160 10.85 -8.61 -1.29
CA PRO A 160 11.35 -9.24 -0.08
C PRO A 160 10.97 -10.73 -0.05
N THR A 161 11.84 -11.58 0.50
CA THR A 161 11.48 -12.99 0.71
C THR A 161 10.34 -13.14 1.72
N PRO A 162 9.58 -14.25 1.68
CA PRO A 162 8.57 -14.57 2.71
C PRO A 162 9.12 -14.48 4.13
N HIS A 163 10.36 -14.93 4.35
CA HIS A 163 11.00 -14.86 5.67
C HIS A 163 11.26 -13.40 6.11
N ARG A 164 11.77 -12.55 5.20
CA ARG A 164 12.03 -11.13 5.50
C ARG A 164 10.73 -10.40 5.80
N LEU A 165 9.72 -10.55 4.94
CA LEU A 165 8.42 -9.92 5.13
C LEU A 165 7.71 -10.44 6.39
N GLY A 166 7.74 -11.75 6.66
CA GLY A 166 7.18 -12.36 7.86
C GLY A 166 7.85 -11.86 9.14
N THR A 167 9.17 -11.61 9.11
CA THR A 167 9.91 -11.00 10.24
C THR A 167 9.42 -9.57 10.51
N ILE A 168 9.23 -8.78 9.46
CA ILE A 168 8.72 -7.40 9.60
C ILE A 168 7.28 -7.40 10.09
N ILE A 169 6.41 -8.28 9.57
CA ILE A 169 5.02 -8.42 10.04
C ILE A 169 4.99 -8.76 11.53
N ARG A 170 5.79 -9.72 11.99
CA ARG A 170 5.90 -10.06 13.42
C ARG A 170 6.33 -8.87 14.26
N HIS A 171 7.32 -8.09 13.79
CA HIS A 171 7.74 -6.86 14.47
C HIS A 171 6.58 -5.86 14.60
N CYS A 172 5.87 -5.60 13.50
CA CYS A 172 4.72 -4.68 13.49
C CYS A 172 3.60 -5.14 14.43
N VAL A 173 3.28 -6.43 14.44
CA VAL A 173 2.27 -7.03 15.32
C VAL A 173 2.68 -6.91 16.79
N ARG A 174 3.92 -7.27 17.12
CA ARG A 174 4.45 -7.22 18.49
C ARG A 174 4.47 -5.80 19.05
N ASP A 175 4.92 -4.85 18.24
CA ASP A 175 5.19 -3.48 18.71
C ASP A 175 4.01 -2.53 18.44
N GLY A 176 2.93 -3.01 17.82
CA GLY A 176 1.73 -2.24 17.50
C GLY A 176 1.98 -1.17 16.44
N VAL A 177 2.93 -1.39 15.53
CA VAL A 177 3.33 -0.41 14.51
C VAL A 177 2.48 -0.64 13.26
N PRO A 178 1.63 0.32 12.84
CA PRO A 178 0.89 0.20 11.60
C PRO A 178 1.85 0.27 10.41
N PHE A 179 1.51 -0.41 9.33
CA PHE A 179 2.31 -0.43 8.13
C PHE A 179 1.47 -0.42 6.86
N LYS A 180 2.14 -0.03 5.77
CA LYS A 180 1.64 -0.05 4.41
C LYS A 180 2.66 -0.73 3.51
N PRO A 181 2.34 -1.83 2.83
CA PRO A 181 3.18 -2.31 1.76
C PRO A 181 3.03 -1.40 0.55
N VAL A 182 4.11 -1.27 -0.22
CA VAL A 182 4.13 -0.47 -1.44
C VAL A 182 4.84 -1.25 -2.54
N GLY A 183 4.36 -1.10 -3.77
CA GLY A 183 4.86 -1.83 -4.93
C GLY A 183 4.47 -3.32 -4.94
N GLY A 184 4.17 -3.85 -6.12
CA GLY A 184 4.17 -5.29 -6.39
C GLY A 184 2.91 -6.09 -6.01
N LEU A 185 1.99 -5.55 -5.21
CA LEU A 185 0.78 -6.26 -4.74
C LEU A 185 -0.40 -6.19 -5.73
N HIS A 186 -0.19 -6.60 -6.98
CA HIS A 186 -1.21 -6.50 -8.04
C HIS A 186 -2.26 -7.62 -8.03
N HIS A 187 -1.90 -8.78 -7.48
CA HIS A 187 -2.76 -9.96 -7.43
C HIS A 187 -3.06 -10.38 -5.99
N ALA A 188 -4.18 -11.06 -5.78
CA ALA A 188 -4.57 -11.56 -4.46
C ALA A 188 -3.59 -12.61 -3.94
N VAL A 189 -3.18 -13.54 -4.82
CA VAL A 189 -2.37 -14.70 -4.45
C VAL A 189 -0.95 -14.57 -4.99
N ARG A 190 0.02 -15.07 -4.21
CA ARG A 190 1.43 -15.17 -4.58
C ARG A 190 1.60 -15.96 -5.86
N HIS A 191 2.41 -15.44 -6.78
CA HIS A 191 2.60 -16.00 -8.11
C HIS A 191 4.06 -15.77 -8.58
N PRO A 192 4.58 -16.63 -9.47
CA PRO A 192 5.89 -16.41 -10.07
C PRO A 192 5.87 -15.22 -11.03
N ASP A 193 6.96 -14.46 -11.05
CA ASP A 193 7.24 -13.49 -12.10
C ASP A 193 8.56 -13.85 -12.82
N PRO A 194 8.47 -14.45 -14.01
CA PRO A 194 9.64 -14.83 -14.81
C PRO A 194 10.53 -13.65 -15.22
N SER A 195 10.00 -12.43 -15.35
CA SER A 195 10.76 -11.26 -15.78
C SER A 195 11.82 -10.84 -14.77
N PHE A 196 11.56 -11.08 -13.48
CA PHE A 196 12.49 -10.79 -12.38
C PHE A 196 13.11 -12.06 -11.80
N GLY A 197 12.63 -13.25 -12.18
CA GLY A 197 13.08 -14.52 -11.58
C GLY A 197 12.70 -14.65 -10.10
N VAL A 198 11.66 -13.93 -9.65
CA VAL A 198 11.17 -13.94 -8.26
C VAL A 198 9.74 -14.46 -8.18
N TYR A 199 9.23 -14.59 -6.96
CA TYR A 199 7.79 -14.67 -6.72
C TYR A 199 7.30 -13.35 -6.15
N ARG A 200 6.20 -12.83 -6.70
CA ARG A 200 5.51 -11.66 -6.17
C ARG A 200 4.56 -12.07 -5.06
N HIS A 201 4.54 -11.30 -3.96
CA HIS A 201 3.54 -11.50 -2.91
C HIS A 201 2.15 -11.12 -3.41
N GLY A 202 1.15 -11.90 -3.00
CA GLY A 202 -0.24 -11.52 -3.16
C GLY A 202 -0.72 -10.64 -1.99
N PHE A 203 -1.60 -9.67 -2.23
CA PHE A 203 -2.12 -8.84 -1.13
C PHE A 203 -2.92 -9.65 -0.10
N LEU A 204 -3.58 -10.73 -0.52
CA LEU A 204 -4.29 -11.64 0.37
C LEU A 204 -3.29 -12.40 1.25
N ASN A 205 -2.17 -12.88 0.69
CA ASN A 205 -1.11 -13.52 1.47
C ASN A 205 -0.59 -12.60 2.58
N VAL A 206 -0.28 -11.34 2.25
CA VAL A 206 0.24 -10.37 3.23
C VAL A 206 -0.79 -10.10 4.33
N LEU A 207 -2.04 -9.88 3.96
CA LEU A 207 -3.12 -9.60 4.91
C LEU A 207 -3.40 -10.80 5.84
N LEU A 208 -3.43 -12.02 5.30
CA LEU A 208 -3.60 -13.24 6.09
C LEU A 208 -2.37 -13.55 6.94
N ALA A 209 -1.17 -13.19 6.50
CA ALA A 209 0.04 -13.31 7.29
C ALA A 209 0.00 -12.42 8.55
N VAL A 210 -0.58 -11.20 8.45
CA VAL A 210 -0.84 -10.36 9.63
C VAL A 210 -1.81 -11.06 10.58
N CYS A 211 -2.88 -11.65 10.07
CA CYS A 211 -3.84 -12.40 10.88
C CYS A 211 -3.19 -13.63 11.55
N ALA A 212 -2.31 -14.35 10.84
CA ALA A 212 -1.55 -15.46 11.38
C ALA A 212 -0.66 -15.00 12.53
N ALA A 213 0.13 -13.94 12.34
CA ALA A 213 0.99 -13.39 13.38
C ALA A 213 0.20 -12.88 14.61
N LEU A 214 -0.97 -12.27 14.43
CA LEU A 214 -1.86 -11.85 15.52
C LEU A 214 -2.44 -13.02 16.34
N THR A 215 -2.48 -14.20 15.73
CA THR A 215 -2.96 -15.46 16.34
C THR A 215 -1.80 -16.40 16.67
N GLU A 216 -0.58 -15.86 16.79
CA GLU A 216 0.65 -16.57 17.15
C GLU A 216 1.03 -17.72 16.19
N ARG A 217 0.45 -17.74 14.98
CA ARG A 217 0.82 -18.65 13.89
C ARG A 217 1.97 -18.06 13.07
N ASP A 218 2.62 -18.92 12.30
CA ASP A 218 3.74 -18.51 11.46
C ASP A 218 3.28 -17.77 10.18
N PRO A 219 3.52 -16.45 10.04
CA PRO A 219 3.19 -15.71 8.83
C PRO A 219 3.95 -16.21 7.59
N VAL A 220 5.15 -16.78 7.76
CA VAL A 220 5.99 -17.19 6.62
C VAL A 220 5.30 -18.26 5.78
N ARG A 221 4.62 -19.21 6.43
CA ARG A 221 3.84 -20.25 5.73
C ARG A 221 2.75 -19.66 4.84
N VAL A 222 1.99 -18.70 5.36
CA VAL A 222 0.94 -18.01 4.60
C VAL A 222 1.52 -17.19 3.45
N LEU A 223 2.69 -16.59 3.65
CA LEU A 223 3.42 -15.85 2.61
C LEU A 223 4.03 -16.75 1.54
N GLU A 224 4.24 -18.04 1.80
CA GLU A 224 4.76 -19.00 0.81
C GLU A 224 3.65 -19.63 -0.06
N THR A 225 2.42 -19.69 0.45
CA THR A 225 1.26 -20.30 -0.23
C THR A 225 0.97 -19.63 -1.57
N CYS A 226 0.95 -20.42 -2.64
CA CYS A 226 0.54 -20.01 -3.99
C CYS A 226 -0.82 -20.56 -4.39
N ASP A 227 -1.43 -21.40 -3.55
CA ASP A 227 -2.69 -22.08 -3.84
C ASP A 227 -3.88 -21.28 -3.25
N PRO A 228 -4.79 -20.75 -4.08
CA PRO A 228 -6.01 -20.09 -3.60
C PRO A 228 -6.90 -21.00 -2.77
N ASP A 229 -6.93 -22.32 -3.02
CA ASP A 229 -7.78 -23.27 -2.31
C ASP A 229 -7.36 -23.43 -0.84
N GLU A 230 -6.09 -23.12 -0.53
CA GLU A 230 -5.60 -23.03 0.85
C GLU A 230 -5.95 -21.68 1.50
N LEU A 231 -5.84 -20.57 0.76
CA LEU A 231 -6.02 -19.21 1.31
C LEU A 231 -7.48 -18.82 1.52
N VAL A 232 -8.39 -19.24 0.64
CA VAL A 232 -9.81 -18.88 0.72
C VAL A 232 -10.45 -19.38 2.02
N PRO A 233 -10.28 -20.65 2.44
CA PRO A 233 -10.75 -21.11 3.75
C PRO A 233 -10.15 -20.32 4.91
N MET A 234 -8.85 -19.98 4.84
CA MET A 234 -8.20 -19.17 5.88
C MET A 234 -8.84 -17.79 6.01
N ALA A 235 -9.10 -17.11 4.88
CA ALA A 235 -9.73 -15.80 4.84
C ALA A 235 -11.16 -15.80 5.39
N ARG A 236 -11.94 -16.83 5.07
CA ARG A 236 -13.32 -17.00 5.57
C ARG A 236 -13.38 -17.34 7.06
N ALA A 237 -12.33 -18.00 7.58
CA ALA A 237 -12.24 -18.38 8.98
C ALA A 237 -11.74 -17.26 9.92
N ILE A 238 -11.35 -16.09 9.40
CA ILE A 238 -10.83 -14.99 10.24
C ILE A 238 -11.93 -14.43 11.14
N PRO A 239 -11.76 -14.46 12.48
CA PRO A 239 -12.69 -13.82 13.40
C PRO A 239 -12.74 -12.31 13.22
N ALA A 240 -13.90 -11.69 13.48
CA ALA A 240 -14.11 -10.26 13.27
C ALA A 240 -13.14 -9.37 14.08
N ASP A 241 -12.82 -9.74 15.32
CA ASP A 241 -11.86 -9.02 16.17
C ASP A 241 -10.43 -9.11 15.62
N VAL A 242 -10.04 -10.26 15.06
CA VAL A 242 -8.75 -10.45 14.38
C VAL A 242 -8.69 -9.61 13.11
N ALA A 243 -9.75 -9.60 12.31
CA ALA A 243 -9.84 -8.76 11.12
C ALA A 243 -9.69 -7.27 11.47
N GLU A 244 -10.40 -6.78 12.48
CA GLU A 244 -10.29 -5.39 12.94
C GLU A 244 -8.88 -5.06 13.45
N ARG A 245 -8.24 -5.97 14.20
CA ARG A 245 -6.84 -5.80 14.65
C ARG A 245 -5.86 -5.80 13.49
N ALA A 246 -6.02 -6.72 12.54
CA ALA A 246 -5.19 -6.81 11.35
C ALA A 246 -5.28 -5.52 10.53
N ARG A 247 -6.48 -4.96 10.37
CA ARG A 247 -6.71 -3.71 9.62
C ARG A 247 -6.29 -2.43 10.35
N ARG A 248 -6.07 -2.48 11.66
CA ARG A 248 -5.36 -1.41 12.38
C ARG A 248 -3.86 -1.41 12.09
N LEU A 249 -3.28 -2.58 11.80
CA LEU A 249 -1.87 -2.74 11.49
C LEU A 249 -1.60 -2.59 9.99
N PHE A 250 -2.15 -3.46 9.17
CA PHE A 250 -2.15 -3.32 7.72
C PHE A 250 -3.15 -2.25 7.34
N VAL A 251 -2.69 -1.04 6.97
CA VAL A 251 -3.61 0.09 6.79
C VAL A 251 -4.26 0.07 5.41
N SER A 252 -3.46 0.00 4.37
CA SER A 252 -3.90 -0.11 2.97
C SER A 252 -2.66 -0.36 2.09
N TYR A 253 -2.85 -0.59 0.81
CA TYR A 253 -1.78 -0.59 -0.18
C TYR A 253 -2.22 0.15 -1.44
N GLY A 254 -1.27 0.70 -2.20
CA GLY A 254 -1.58 1.38 -3.47
C GLY A 254 -1.63 0.40 -4.64
N SER A 255 -2.63 0.57 -5.51
CA SER A 255 -2.66 -0.11 -6.81
C SER A 255 -2.75 0.90 -7.96
N CYS A 256 -1.92 0.71 -8.98
CA CYS A 256 -1.93 1.54 -10.19
C CYS A 256 -3.20 1.33 -11.04
N VAL A 257 -3.86 0.18 -10.86
CA VAL A 257 -5.19 -0.14 -11.42
C VAL A 257 -6.08 -0.70 -10.31
N THR A 258 -7.20 -0.06 -10.05
CA THR A 258 -8.11 -0.40 -8.93
C THR A 258 -9.03 -1.59 -9.23
N GLY A 259 -9.29 -1.92 -10.49
CA GLY A 259 -10.14 -3.05 -10.90
C GLY A 259 -9.59 -4.45 -10.54
N PRO A 260 -8.37 -4.82 -10.96
CA PRO A 260 -7.86 -6.18 -10.77
C PRO A 260 -7.88 -6.70 -9.33
N PRO A 261 -7.54 -5.91 -8.29
CA PRO A 261 -7.71 -6.37 -6.90
C PRO A 261 -9.14 -6.75 -6.51
N LEU A 262 -10.14 -6.07 -7.07
CA LEU A 262 -11.56 -6.36 -6.83
C LEU A 262 -11.97 -7.61 -7.61
N ASP A 263 -11.57 -7.71 -8.88
CA ASP A 263 -11.84 -8.89 -9.71
C ASP A 263 -11.22 -10.15 -9.09
N ASP A 264 -9.97 -10.10 -8.62
CA ASP A 264 -9.31 -11.22 -7.94
C ASP A 264 -10.07 -11.66 -6.67
N LEU A 265 -10.55 -10.72 -5.84
CA LEU A 265 -11.33 -11.05 -4.65
C LEU A 265 -12.69 -11.65 -5.00
N ALA A 266 -13.31 -11.17 -6.08
CA ALA A 266 -14.58 -11.68 -6.58
C ALA A 266 -14.44 -13.09 -7.16
N ASP A 267 -13.40 -13.34 -7.95
CA ASP A 267 -13.10 -14.64 -8.55
C ASP A 267 -12.81 -15.69 -7.48
N LEU A 268 -12.17 -15.29 -6.37
CA LEU A 268 -11.98 -16.13 -5.18
C LEU A 268 -13.26 -16.32 -4.33
N GLY A 269 -14.36 -15.65 -4.67
CA GLY A 269 -15.61 -15.68 -3.92
C GLY A 269 -15.45 -15.15 -2.48
N LEU A 270 -14.55 -14.18 -2.28
CA LEU A 270 -14.30 -13.54 -0.99
C LEU A 270 -15.11 -12.25 -0.80
N ILE A 271 -15.66 -11.71 -1.89
CA ILE A 271 -16.54 -10.55 -1.91
C ILE A 271 -17.70 -10.82 -2.86
N ASP A 272 -18.83 -10.15 -2.65
CA ASP A 272 -19.93 -10.15 -3.60
C ASP A 272 -19.64 -9.11 -4.69
N THR A 273 -19.83 -9.48 -5.96
CA THR A 273 -19.90 -8.47 -7.03
C THR A 273 -21.29 -7.87 -7.03
N ALA A 274 -21.39 -6.53 -6.95
CA ALA A 274 -22.62 -5.88 -7.34
C ALA A 274 -22.89 -6.24 -8.82
N PRO A 275 -24.13 -6.56 -9.22
CA PRO A 275 -24.43 -6.84 -10.61
C PRO A 275 -24.05 -5.61 -11.44
N ARG A 276 -23.05 -5.76 -12.33
CA ARG A 276 -22.71 -4.74 -13.33
C ARG A 276 -24.01 -4.41 -14.07
N ALA A 277 -24.45 -3.15 -14.02
CA ALA A 277 -25.63 -2.72 -14.75
C ALA A 277 -25.44 -3.12 -16.21
N GLY A 278 -26.22 -4.12 -16.65
CA GLY A 278 -26.08 -4.69 -17.98
C GLY A 278 -26.22 -3.58 -19.01
N THR A 279 -25.23 -3.46 -19.89
CA THR A 279 -25.42 -2.79 -21.17
C THR A 279 -26.52 -3.55 -21.89
N GLY A 280 -27.74 -3.03 -21.81
CA GLY A 280 -28.85 -3.48 -22.63
C GLY A 280 -28.46 -3.30 -24.09
N ALA A 281 -28.01 -4.38 -24.73
CA ALA A 281 -28.01 -4.49 -26.17
C ALA A 281 -29.47 -4.47 -26.61
N GLY A 282 -29.90 -3.33 -27.13
CA GLY A 282 -31.18 -3.19 -27.80
C GLY A 282 -31.28 -4.19 -28.94
N ALA A 283 -32.44 -4.85 -29.00
CA ALA A 283 -32.94 -5.57 -30.16
C ALA A 283 -33.25 -4.61 -31.32
#